data_AF-A0AAX7TTR7-F1
#
_entry.id   AF-A0AAX7TTR7-F1
#
_cell.length_a   1.000
_cell.length_b   1.000
_cell.length_c   1.000
_cell.angle_alpha   90.00
_cell.angle_beta   90.00
_cell.angle_gamma   90.00
#
_symmetry.space_group_name_H-M   'P 1'
#
loop_
_entity.id
_entity.type
_entity.pdbx_description
1 polymer ?
#
loop_
_entity_poly.entity_id
_entity_poly.type
_entity_poly.pdbx_seq_one_letter_code
_entity_poly.pdbx_strand_id
1 'polypeptide(L)'
;MYPGVPTVTALISATMTDLEKSMDSMITVFNKYAHDGKHGKALTKKELRKLIEAELPNFLKTQKNANSVDHIMKDLDQNKDDVLDFEEFMPFIAGLTMACEKYCSMSAKKK
;
A
#
# COMPACT_ATOMS: atom_id res chain seq x y z
N MET A 1 -47.00 -4.07 0.63
CA MET A 1 -45.64 -3.59 0.98
C MET A 1 -45.21 -4.40 2.19
N TYR A 2 -44.26 -5.33 2.05
CA TYR A 2 -43.85 -6.22 3.15
C TYR A 2 -42.83 -5.48 4.05
N PRO A 3 -43.17 -5.19 5.31
CA PRO A 3 -42.18 -4.73 6.27
C PRO A 3 -41.35 -5.93 6.72
N GLY A 4 -40.04 -5.91 6.47
CA GLY A 4 -39.12 -6.92 7.03
C GLY A 4 -38.17 -7.62 6.05
N VAL A 5 -38.17 -7.27 4.76
CA VAL A 5 -37.08 -7.71 3.87
C VAL A 5 -35.95 -6.69 3.97
N PRO A 6 -34.75 -7.05 4.46
CA PRO A 6 -33.60 -6.17 4.38
C PRO A 6 -33.40 -5.78 2.92
N THR A 7 -33.32 -4.49 2.62
CA THR A 7 -32.93 -4.01 1.29
C THR A 7 -31.60 -4.67 0.93
N VAL A 8 -31.42 -5.08 -0.33
CA VAL A 8 -30.16 -5.65 -0.85
C VAL A 8 -28.92 -4.80 -0.50
N THR A 9 -29.11 -3.50 -0.29
CA THR A 9 -28.10 -2.56 0.22
C THR A 9 -27.59 -2.91 1.63
N ALA A 10 -28.43 -3.46 2.51
CA ALA A 10 -28.04 -3.92 3.84
C ALA A 10 -27.25 -5.25 3.81
N LEU A 11 -27.43 -6.07 2.77
CA LEU A 11 -26.70 -7.33 2.58
C LEU A 11 -25.29 -7.11 1.99
N ILE A 12 -25.04 -5.98 1.33
CA ILE A 12 -23.70 -5.61 0.82
C ILE A 12 -22.79 -5.10 1.94
N SER A 13 -23.34 -4.73 3.10
CA SER A 13 -22.55 -4.49 4.32
C SER A 13 -22.24 -5.78 5.08
N ALA A 14 -22.22 -6.93 4.39
CA ALA A 14 -21.64 -8.16 4.90
C ALA A 14 -20.24 -7.84 5.45
N THR A 15 -20.02 -8.18 6.71
CA THR A 15 -18.80 -7.88 7.45
C THR A 15 -17.59 -8.38 6.67
N MET A 16 -16.85 -7.46 6.04
CA MET A 16 -15.58 -7.81 5.39
C MET A 16 -14.72 -8.59 6.37
N THR A 17 -14.20 -9.72 5.90
CA THR A 17 -13.20 -10.48 6.64
C THR A 17 -11.94 -9.63 6.85
N ASP A 18 -11.11 -9.99 7.82
CA ASP A 18 -9.94 -9.18 8.15
C ASP A 18 -8.94 -9.07 6.99
N LEU A 19 -8.87 -10.10 6.13
CA LEU A 19 -8.06 -10.06 4.93
C LEU A 19 -8.63 -9.10 3.89
N GLU A 20 -9.95 -9.13 3.64
CA GLU A 20 -10.61 -8.20 2.72
C GLU A 20 -10.44 -6.75 3.19
N LYS A 21 -10.57 -6.48 4.51
CA LYS A 21 -10.30 -5.15 5.08
C LYS A 21 -8.87 -4.71 4.87
N SER A 22 -7.91 -5.63 4.99
CA SER A 22 -6.50 -5.33 4.78
C SER A 22 -6.23 -4.99 3.31
N MET A 23 -6.81 -5.75 2.37
CA MET A 23 -6.74 -5.49 0.93
C MET A 23 -7.35 -4.12 0.58
N ASP A 24 -8.54 -3.84 1.09
CA ASP A 24 -9.22 -2.55 0.89
C ASP A 24 -8.43 -1.38 1.48
N SER A 25 -7.81 -1.58 2.65
CA SER A 25 -6.93 -0.58 3.26
C SER A 25 -5.71 -0.28 2.39
N MET A 26 -5.06 -1.30 1.81
CA MET A 26 -3.92 -1.12 0.89
C MET A 26 -4.32 -0.34 -0.37
N ILE A 27 -5.46 -0.68 -0.97
CA ILE A 27 -6.00 0.01 -2.15
C ILE A 27 -6.35 1.46 -1.82
N THR A 28 -7.03 1.68 -0.69
CA THR A 28 -7.43 3.02 -0.23
C THR A 28 -6.21 3.90 0.01
N VAL A 29 -5.17 3.38 0.65
CA VAL A 29 -3.91 4.10 0.87
C VAL A 29 -3.26 4.46 -0.47
N PHE A 30 -3.12 3.52 -1.41
CA PHE A 30 -2.55 3.82 -2.71
C PHE A 30 -3.31 4.93 -3.44
N ASN A 31 -4.64 4.79 -3.53
CA ASN A 31 -5.50 5.77 -4.21
C ASN A 31 -5.45 7.16 -3.55
N LYS A 32 -5.35 7.23 -2.22
CA LYS A 32 -5.20 8.49 -1.48
C LYS A 32 -4.00 9.31 -1.96
N TYR A 33 -2.89 8.66 -2.31
CA TYR A 33 -1.67 9.36 -2.77
C TYR A 33 -1.56 9.46 -4.29
N ALA A 34 -2.17 8.54 -5.05
CA ALA A 34 -2.20 8.58 -6.53
C ALA A 34 -3.20 9.61 -7.10
N HIS A 35 -4.04 10.20 -6.25
CA HIS A 35 -5.09 11.16 -6.65
C HIS A 35 -4.58 12.60 -6.89
N ASP A 36 -3.39 12.96 -6.40
CA ASP A 36 -2.86 14.34 -6.49
C ASP A 36 -2.31 14.70 -7.89
N GLY A 37 -2.24 13.74 -8.82
CA GLY A 37 -1.48 13.85 -10.07
C GLY A 37 -2.30 13.81 -11.37
N LYS A 38 -1.65 14.21 -12.48
CA LYS A 38 -2.21 14.15 -13.85
C LYS A 38 -2.47 12.71 -14.34
N HIS A 39 -1.93 11.70 -13.66
CA HIS A 39 -2.01 10.30 -14.06
C HIS A 39 -3.12 9.51 -13.35
N GLY A 40 -3.85 10.12 -12.41
CA GLY A 40 -5.15 9.70 -11.85
C GLY A 40 -5.27 8.33 -11.17
N LYS A 41 -4.32 7.42 -11.39
CA LYS A 41 -4.30 6.02 -10.96
C LYS A 41 -2.88 5.48 -10.73
N ALA A 42 -1.88 6.36 -10.78
CA ALA A 42 -0.48 5.99 -10.63
C ALA A 42 0.23 7.01 -9.72
N LEU A 43 1.24 6.54 -8.99
CA LEU A 43 2.08 7.37 -8.14
C LEU A 43 3.23 7.93 -8.96
N THR A 44 3.33 9.25 -9.03
CA THR A 44 4.59 9.89 -9.40
C THR A 44 5.63 9.66 -8.31
N LYS A 45 6.91 9.82 -8.65
CA LYS A 45 8.02 9.80 -7.68
C LYS A 45 7.77 10.70 -6.44
N LYS A 46 7.14 11.86 -6.63
CA LYS A 46 6.82 12.79 -5.54
C LYS A 46 5.71 12.24 -4.64
N GLU A 47 4.71 11.59 -5.21
CA GLU A 47 3.60 10.98 -4.46
C GLU A 47 4.06 9.72 -3.73
N LEU A 48 4.90 8.88 -4.37
CA LEU A 48 5.56 7.75 -3.72
C LEU A 48 6.35 8.22 -2.48
N ARG A 49 7.11 9.31 -2.62
CA ARG A 49 7.84 9.91 -1.49
C ARG A 49 6.91 10.28 -0.34
N LYS A 50 5.81 10.99 -0.63
CA LYS A 50 4.81 11.37 0.37
C LYS A 50 4.19 10.14 1.05
N LEU A 51 3.84 9.11 0.27
CA LEU A 51 3.26 7.86 0.78
C LEU A 51 4.20 7.20 1.77
N ILE A 52 5.47 7.02 1.40
CA ILE A 52 6.46 6.36 2.27
C ILE A 52 6.72 7.22 3.53
N GLU A 53 6.79 8.55 3.41
CA GLU A 53 6.99 9.45 4.55
C GLU A 53 5.83 9.42 5.55
N ALA A 54 4.59 9.32 5.06
CA ALA A 54 3.39 9.36 5.89
C ALA A 54 2.99 7.99 6.46
N GLU A 55 3.01 6.95 5.63
CA GLU A 55 2.49 5.61 5.99
C GLU A 55 3.61 4.68 6.50
N LEU A 56 4.88 4.94 6.13
CA LEU A 56 6.04 4.11 6.48
C LEU A 56 7.17 4.90 7.18
N PRO A 57 6.88 5.75 8.20
CA PRO A 57 7.88 6.64 8.79
C PRO A 57 9.05 5.90 9.46
N ASN A 58 8.82 4.68 9.96
CA ASN A 58 9.87 3.87 10.58
C ASN A 58 10.78 3.19 9.54
N PHE A 59 10.27 2.93 8.34
CA PHE A 59 11.08 2.41 7.24
C PHE A 59 12.13 3.45 6.82
N LEU A 60 11.73 4.72 6.68
CA LEU A 60 12.66 5.80 6.33
C LEU A 60 13.70 6.10 7.40
N LYS A 61 13.38 5.93 8.68
CA LYS A 61 14.40 6.09 9.75
C LYS A 61 15.59 5.14 9.58
N THR A 62 15.37 3.98 8.98
CA THR A 62 16.47 3.03 8.67
C THR A 62 17.22 3.39 7.38
N GLN A 63 16.58 4.14 6.48
CA GLN A 63 17.13 4.57 5.20
C GLN A 63 17.67 6.00 5.31
N LYS A 64 18.90 6.17 5.79
CA LYS A 64 19.58 7.49 5.94
C LYS A 64 19.93 8.18 4.59
N ASN A 65 19.44 7.69 3.46
CA ASN A 65 19.88 8.11 2.15
C ASN A 65 18.79 8.92 1.44
N ALA A 66 19.11 10.17 1.08
CA ALA A 66 18.19 11.07 0.38
C ALA A 66 17.71 10.50 -0.98
N ASN A 67 18.48 9.55 -1.54
CA ASN A 67 18.21 8.93 -2.84
C ASN A 67 17.48 7.58 -2.74
N SER A 68 17.05 7.13 -1.55
CA SER A 68 16.41 5.81 -1.41
C SER A 68 15.11 5.71 -2.21
N VAL A 69 14.32 6.80 -2.28
CA VAL A 69 13.07 6.81 -3.08
C VAL A 69 13.36 6.71 -4.58
N ASP A 70 14.46 7.31 -5.05
CA ASP A 70 14.88 7.26 -6.46
C ASP A 70 15.22 5.83 -6.90
N HIS A 71 15.88 5.09 -6.01
CA HIS A 71 16.20 3.68 -6.24
C HIS A 71 14.94 2.82 -6.22
N ILE A 72 14.07 3.03 -5.22
CA ILE A 72 12.78 2.31 -5.14
C ILE A 72 11.95 2.55 -6.39
N MET A 73 11.85 3.81 -6.86
CA MET A 73 11.13 4.13 -8.09
C MET A 73 11.68 3.34 -9.28
N LYS A 74 13.00 3.34 -9.47
CA LYS A 74 13.66 2.65 -10.59
C LYS A 74 13.51 1.13 -10.54
N ASP A 75 13.43 0.55 -9.35
CA ASP A 75 13.27 -0.89 -9.19
C ASP A 75 11.82 -1.35 -9.47
N LEU A 76 10.85 -0.48 -9.16
CA LEU A 76 9.42 -0.80 -9.27
C LEU A 76 8.82 -0.40 -10.62
N ASP A 77 9.30 0.68 -11.24
CA ASP A 77 8.84 1.18 -12.54
C ASP A 77 9.37 0.27 -13.67
N GLN A 78 8.61 -0.80 -13.94
CA GLN A 78 9.01 -1.84 -14.88
C GLN A 78 8.83 -1.38 -16.32
N ASN A 79 7.77 -0.61 -16.57
CA ASN A 79 7.43 -0.13 -17.89
C ASN A 79 8.22 1.15 -18.29
N LYS A 80 8.87 1.82 -17.32
CA LYS A 80 9.72 3.01 -17.44
C LYS A 80 8.96 4.25 -17.88
N ASP A 81 7.77 4.46 -17.35
CA ASP A 81 6.93 5.64 -17.62
C ASP A 81 7.04 6.74 -16.54
N ASP A 82 7.97 6.59 -15.59
CA ASP A 82 8.23 7.48 -14.47
C ASP A 82 7.05 7.62 -13.48
N VAL A 83 6.06 6.73 -13.55
CA VAL A 83 5.00 6.56 -12.55
C VAL A 83 4.94 5.10 -12.09
N LEU A 84 4.17 4.83 -11.04
CA LEU A 84 3.90 3.47 -10.56
C LEU A 84 2.41 3.24 -10.49
N ASP A 85 1.91 2.28 -11.27
CA ASP A 85 0.55 1.82 -11.06
C ASP A 85 0.45 0.88 -9.84
N PHE A 86 -0.75 0.39 -9.56
CA PHE A 86 -0.97 -0.47 -8.40
C PHE A 86 -0.25 -1.82 -8.53
N GLU A 87 -0.11 -2.36 -9.74
CA GLU A 87 0.57 -3.62 -10.00
C GLU A 87 2.07 -3.50 -9.77
N GLU A 88 2.67 -2.38 -10.17
CA GLU A 88 4.08 -2.06 -9.92
C GLU A 88 4.36 -1.73 -8.44
N PHE A 89 3.37 -1.16 -7.73
CA PHE A 89 3.49 -0.85 -6.32
C PHE A 89 3.38 -2.08 -5.40
N MET A 90 2.53 -3.06 -5.70
CA MET A 90 2.29 -4.18 -4.77
C MET A 90 3.51 -5.06 -4.45
N PRO A 91 4.44 -5.35 -5.37
CA PRO A 91 5.69 -6.05 -5.06
C PRO A 91 6.50 -5.38 -3.94
N PHE A 92 6.47 -4.05 -3.84
CA PHE A 92 7.12 -3.32 -2.76
C PHE A 92 6.49 -3.64 -1.40
N ILE A 93 5.16 -3.58 -1.29
CA ILE A 93 4.43 -3.90 -0.06
C ILE A 93 4.63 -5.36 0.34
N ALA A 94 4.61 -6.28 -0.64
CA ALA A 94 4.89 -7.69 -0.40
C ALA A 94 6.32 -7.89 0.16
N GLY A 95 7.32 -7.23 -0.44
CA GLY A 95 8.71 -7.25 0.01
C GLY A 95 8.87 -6.76 1.45
N LEU A 96 8.23 -5.63 1.79
CA LEU A 96 8.23 -5.09 3.16
C LEU A 96 7.55 -6.05 4.15
N THR A 97 6.41 -6.63 3.77
CA THR A 97 5.66 -7.56 4.62
C THR A 97 6.48 -8.81 4.94
N MET A 98 7.13 -9.39 3.92
CA MET A 98 8.03 -10.54 4.10
C MET A 98 9.25 -10.19 4.96
N ALA A 99 9.82 -9.01 4.77
CA ALA A 99 10.92 -8.55 5.63
C ALA A 99 10.46 -8.45 7.10
N CYS A 100 9.31 -7.82 7.36
CA CYS A 100 8.73 -7.70 8.70
C CYS A 100 8.46 -9.07 9.34
N GLU A 101 7.87 -10.01 8.59
CA GLU A 101 7.62 -11.39 9.04
C GLU A 101 8.93 -12.08 9.47
N LYS A 102 9.98 -11.95 8.65
CA LYS A 102 11.32 -12.47 8.97
C LYS A 102 11.91 -11.81 10.22
N TYR A 103 11.80 -10.50 10.39
CA TYR A 103 12.32 -9.80 11.57
C TYR A 103 11.57 -10.21 12.85
N CYS A 104 10.25 -10.36 12.79
CA CYS A 104 9.44 -10.86 13.90
C CYS A 104 9.80 -12.31 14.26
N SER A 105 9.97 -13.19 13.26
CA SER A 105 10.30 -14.61 13.48
C SER A 105 11.73 -14.83 13.99
N MET A 106 12.67 -13.92 13.68
CA MET A 106 14.03 -13.92 14.26
C MET A 106 14.05 -13.38 15.71
N SER A 107 13.19 -12.42 16.04
CA SER A 107 13.10 -11.85 17.39
C SER A 107 12.45 -12.82 18.39
N ALA A 108 11.60 -13.73 17.91
CA ALA A 108 10.98 -14.78 18.73
C ALA A 108 11.93 -15.93 19.12
N LYS A 109 13.12 -16.04 18.50
CA LYS A 109 14.11 -17.11 18.75
C LYS A 109 15.26 -16.69 19.67
N LYS A 110 15.18 -15.50 20.27
CA LYS A 110 16.16 -14.97 21.25
C LYS A 110 15.61 -14.90 22.69
N LYS A 111 14.61 -15.72 23.02
CA LYS A 111 14.16 -15.94 24.40
C LYS A 111 14.43 -17.38 24.81
#